data_AF-A0A127ZAC2-F1
#
_entry.id   AF-A0A127ZAC2-F1
#
_cell.length_a   1.000
_cell.length_b   1.000
_cell.length_c   1.000
_cell.angle_alpha   90.00
_cell.angle_beta   90.00
_cell.angle_gamma   90.00
#
_symmetry.space_group_name_H-M   'P 1'
#
loop_
_entity.id
_entity.type
_entity.pdbx_description
1 polymer ?
#
loop_
_entity_poly.entity_id
_entity_poly.type
_entity_poly.pdbx_seq_one_letter_code
_entity_poly.pdbx_strand_id
1 'polypeptide(L)'
;MSPSGADTQLGYPDRTFDTELLPCDSHTSVTFQEAGPSRYAAGAEPFTKVTPVISSPITRNSLNVAAAHLQAGQLVSFPSETVYGLGANALSQSAASKIYAAKKRPADNPLIVHVSDLEMLDTLLPETYKMGQAYQELIKTFWPGALTLLFPVDMDKPAVPRVVTCGHPSVAVRMPSHPIARALIATSRLPMAGPSANASGRPSPTTAAHVMRDLGGQLDAEADSHGSDNEPKGRLKYILDGGACQVGVESTVVDGITAQDEIRVLRPGGVTVEQIASLLDKAGLSQKVRLRVYGKDMERSAEQESNPTTPGMKYRHYSPTARVVMLLPAKLFAHAVQSSNTLSNSDQPSSAKVVKSLVNAESNASTTPQTFAHIVRDQVANHLSIQQTGSTLHVGLMLSSDSDLSRLIASSCTLTDSTADEATLHPHLLPPFSVNGLDNVQVHPFDLGPSDQAEVYAQRMFDGLRTLDEGPLRCGVDKCQLIFVEALDDAGVGLAVMNRLKKAANATVVLDCQR
;
A
#
# COMPACT_ATOMS: atom_id res chain seq x y z
N MET A 1 41.93 -7.30 25.03
CA MET A 1 40.92 -8.38 25.03
C MET A 1 39.71 -7.85 24.29
N SER A 2 39.61 -8.21 23.02
CA SER A 2 38.56 -7.77 22.10
C SER A 2 37.24 -8.48 22.45
N PRO A 3 36.08 -7.81 22.39
CA PRO A 3 34.81 -8.48 22.62
C PRO A 3 34.57 -9.48 21.48
N SER A 4 34.38 -10.73 21.85
CA SER A 4 34.08 -11.88 21.00
C SER A 4 32.81 -11.67 20.18
N GLY A 5 32.90 -11.97 18.88
CA GLY A 5 31.85 -11.79 17.89
C GLY A 5 30.64 -12.70 18.07
N ALA A 6 29.49 -12.11 18.41
CA ALA A 6 28.20 -12.77 18.44
C ALA A 6 27.06 -11.95 17.80
N ASP A 7 27.36 -11.00 16.89
CA ASP A 7 26.33 -10.05 16.41
C ASP A 7 26.31 -9.79 14.88
N THR A 8 26.73 -10.77 14.06
CA THR A 8 26.76 -10.63 12.58
C THR A 8 25.95 -11.68 11.80
N GLN A 9 24.97 -12.35 12.42
CA GLN A 9 24.03 -13.24 11.72
C GLN A 9 22.59 -12.67 11.62
N LEU A 10 22.45 -11.35 11.47
CA LEU A 10 21.19 -10.74 11.02
C LEU A 10 21.05 -10.88 9.49
N GLY A 11 20.99 -12.12 9.02
CA GLY A 11 20.71 -12.44 7.62
C GLY A 11 19.81 -13.65 7.61
N TYR A 12 18.76 -13.62 6.80
CA TYR A 12 18.07 -14.83 6.37
C TYR A 12 19.05 -15.56 5.44
N PRO A 13 19.89 -16.51 5.91
CA PRO A 13 20.99 -16.99 5.12
C PRO A 13 20.46 -18.18 4.31
N ASP A 14 20.47 -18.05 2.99
CA ASP A 14 20.61 -19.18 2.06
C ASP A 14 19.52 -20.26 2.06
N ARG A 15 18.25 -19.91 2.30
CA ARG A 15 17.13 -20.82 1.99
C ARG A 15 16.12 -20.15 1.09
N THR A 16 16.51 -20.00 -0.14
CA THR A 16 15.55 -19.90 -1.22
C THR A 16 14.60 -21.12 -1.18
N PHE A 17 13.29 -20.88 -1.25
CA PHE A 17 12.25 -21.89 -1.15
C PHE A 17 11.53 -22.11 -2.47
N ASP A 18 11.03 -23.32 -2.68
CA ASP A 18 9.96 -23.56 -3.65
C ASP A 18 8.68 -22.98 -3.04
N THR A 19 8.28 -21.80 -3.51
CA THR A 19 7.19 -21.03 -2.91
C THR A 19 5.84 -21.62 -3.31
N GLU A 20 4.99 -21.90 -2.33
CA GLU A 20 3.68 -22.53 -2.54
C GLU A 20 2.55 -21.53 -2.28
N LEU A 21 1.57 -21.50 -3.19
CA LEU A 21 0.28 -20.85 -2.95
C LEU A 21 -0.60 -21.80 -2.15
N LEU A 22 -1.01 -21.38 -0.97
CA LEU A 22 -1.98 -22.07 -0.13
C LEU A 22 -3.37 -21.50 -0.44
N PRO A 23 -4.25 -22.23 -1.14
CA PRO A 23 -5.55 -21.72 -1.54
C PRO A 23 -6.44 -21.49 -0.32
N CYS A 24 -7.17 -20.37 -0.32
CA CYS A 24 -8.27 -20.11 0.59
C CYS A 24 -9.54 -19.90 -0.23
N ASP A 25 -10.62 -20.57 0.18
CA ASP A 25 -11.93 -20.37 -0.44
C ASP A 25 -12.48 -18.99 -0.06
N SER A 26 -13.63 -18.64 -0.65
CA SER A 26 -14.29 -17.35 -0.46
C SER A 26 -14.33 -16.91 1.01
N HIS A 27 -14.32 -15.59 1.23
CA HIS A 27 -14.33 -14.98 2.56
C HIS A 27 -15.49 -15.44 3.45
N THR A 28 -16.59 -15.95 2.88
CA THR A 28 -17.74 -16.49 3.61
C THR A 28 -17.47 -17.81 4.33
N SER A 29 -16.33 -18.45 4.05
CA SER A 29 -15.92 -19.70 4.69
C SER A 29 -15.32 -19.53 6.09
N VAL A 30 -15.07 -18.29 6.52
CA VAL A 30 -14.49 -17.95 7.82
C VAL A 30 -15.41 -16.97 8.55
N THR A 31 -15.87 -17.37 9.71
CA THR A 31 -16.64 -16.51 10.64
C THR A 31 -15.96 -16.48 12.00
N PHE A 32 -16.42 -15.60 12.89
CA PHE A 32 -15.81 -15.39 14.20
C PHE A 32 -16.87 -15.44 15.29
N GLN A 33 -16.52 -16.07 16.41
CA GLN A 33 -17.34 -16.08 17.62
C GLN A 33 -16.56 -15.43 18.75
N GLU A 34 -17.25 -14.64 19.58
CA GLU A 34 -16.67 -14.08 20.79
C GLU A 34 -16.61 -15.15 21.88
N ALA A 35 -15.46 -15.28 22.52
CA ALA A 35 -15.23 -16.24 23.58
C ALA A 35 -15.07 -15.54 24.93
N GLY A 36 -16.04 -15.69 25.83
CA GLY A 36 -16.04 -15.02 27.13
C GLY A 36 -16.78 -13.67 27.10
N PRO A 37 -16.57 -12.80 28.11
CA PRO A 37 -17.34 -11.57 28.25
C PRO A 37 -16.91 -10.51 27.23
N SER A 38 -17.90 -9.80 26.68
CA SER A 38 -17.68 -8.69 25.74
C SER A 38 -17.26 -7.41 26.47
N ARG A 39 -16.20 -6.76 25.98
CA ARG A 39 -15.74 -5.42 26.42
C ARG A 39 -16.69 -4.32 25.94
N TYR A 40 -17.31 -4.53 24.79
CA TYR A 40 -18.32 -3.65 24.20
C TYR A 40 -19.71 -4.29 24.35
N ALA A 41 -20.48 -4.39 23.28
CA ALA A 41 -21.78 -5.06 23.29
C ALA A 41 -21.65 -6.53 22.87
N ALA A 42 -22.52 -7.40 23.40
CA ALA A 42 -22.53 -8.81 23.05
C ALA A 42 -22.69 -9.01 21.53
N GLY A 43 -21.73 -9.70 20.91
CA GLY A 43 -21.71 -9.95 19.47
C GLY A 43 -21.32 -8.74 18.62
N ALA A 44 -20.91 -7.62 19.22
CA ALA A 44 -20.37 -6.47 18.50
C ALA A 44 -18.84 -6.51 18.46
N GLU A 45 -18.29 -6.27 17.27
CA GLU A 45 -16.85 -6.08 17.11
C GLU A 45 -16.39 -4.74 17.74
N PRO A 46 -15.10 -4.62 18.08
CA PRO A 46 -14.11 -5.69 18.07
C PRO A 46 -14.29 -6.63 19.26
N PHE A 47 -14.21 -7.94 19.00
CA PHE A 47 -14.33 -8.95 20.05
C PHE A 47 -13.19 -8.90 21.06
N THR A 48 -13.55 -9.17 22.32
CA THR A 48 -12.59 -9.24 23.42
C THR A 48 -11.61 -10.37 23.23
N LYS A 49 -12.14 -11.54 22.87
CA LYS A 49 -11.38 -12.73 22.52
C LYS A 49 -12.11 -13.43 21.38
N VAL A 50 -11.39 -13.77 20.32
CA VAL A 50 -12.01 -14.36 19.13
C VAL A 50 -11.71 -15.85 19.01
N THR A 51 -12.71 -16.62 18.58
CA THR A 51 -12.52 -17.99 18.07
C THR A 51 -12.96 -18.05 16.61
N PRO A 52 -12.04 -18.36 15.66
CA PRO A 52 -12.41 -18.51 14.26
C PRO A 52 -13.19 -19.81 14.02
N VAL A 53 -14.26 -19.73 13.25
CA VAL A 53 -15.05 -20.86 12.76
C VAL A 53 -14.84 -20.95 11.25
N ILE A 54 -14.08 -21.97 10.83
CA ILE A 54 -13.67 -22.16 9.43
C ILE A 54 -14.46 -23.35 8.88
N SER A 55 -15.40 -23.12 7.95
CA SER A 55 -16.24 -24.17 7.37
C SER A 55 -15.54 -24.92 6.24
N SER A 56 -14.76 -24.21 5.42
CA SER A 56 -13.98 -24.78 4.30
C SER A 56 -12.84 -25.68 4.81
N PRO A 57 -12.78 -26.96 4.44
CA PRO A 57 -11.64 -27.83 4.74
C PRO A 57 -10.33 -27.35 4.10
N ILE A 58 -10.39 -26.81 2.88
CA ILE A 58 -9.24 -26.29 2.13
C ILE A 58 -8.63 -25.12 2.91
N THR A 59 -9.45 -24.12 3.23
CA THR A 59 -9.04 -22.94 3.99
C THR A 59 -8.51 -23.31 5.38
N ARG A 60 -9.16 -24.25 6.06
CA ARG A 60 -8.70 -24.74 7.37
C ARG A 60 -7.31 -25.38 7.29
N ASN A 61 -7.08 -26.21 6.27
CA ASN A 61 -5.78 -26.84 6.05
C ASN A 61 -4.70 -25.80 5.77
N SER A 62 -4.96 -24.87 4.84
CA SER A 62 -4.05 -23.76 4.49
C SER A 62 -3.69 -22.91 5.73
N LEU A 63 -4.68 -22.54 6.54
CA LEU A 63 -4.45 -21.79 7.78
C LEU A 63 -3.65 -22.58 8.81
N ASN A 64 -3.89 -23.88 8.98
CA ASN A 64 -3.13 -24.72 9.91
C ASN A 64 -1.66 -24.86 9.48
N VAL A 65 -1.40 -25.09 8.18
CA VAL A 65 -0.04 -25.17 7.62
C VAL A 65 0.69 -23.84 7.84
N ALA A 66 0.06 -22.73 7.47
CA ALA A 66 0.64 -21.40 7.65
C ALA A 66 0.88 -21.04 9.13
N ALA A 67 -0.07 -21.36 10.02
CA ALA A 67 0.05 -21.12 11.44
C ALA A 67 1.20 -21.91 12.07
N ALA A 68 1.35 -23.19 11.73
CA ALA A 68 2.48 -24.01 12.19
C ALA A 68 3.83 -23.46 11.68
N HIS A 69 3.87 -22.95 10.44
CA HIS A 69 5.07 -22.34 9.87
C HIS A 69 5.46 -21.04 10.61
N LEU A 70 4.48 -20.19 10.95
CA LEU A 70 4.68 -18.99 11.77
C LEU A 70 5.17 -19.34 13.18
N GLN A 71 4.58 -20.36 13.81
CA GLN A 71 4.98 -20.85 15.13
C GLN A 71 6.41 -21.40 15.13
N ALA A 72 6.86 -21.98 14.02
CA ALA A 72 8.26 -22.36 13.80
C ALA A 72 9.20 -21.16 13.50
N GLY A 73 8.72 -19.93 13.68
CA GLY A 73 9.48 -18.69 13.51
C GLY A 73 9.80 -18.36 12.05
N GLN A 74 9.01 -18.85 11.10
CA GLN A 74 9.18 -18.59 9.66
C GLN A 74 8.19 -17.52 9.15
N LEU A 75 8.35 -17.12 7.89
CA LEU A 75 7.55 -16.08 7.26
C LEU A 75 6.37 -16.67 6.49
N VAL A 76 5.23 -15.97 6.53
CA VAL A 76 4.06 -16.27 5.70
C VAL A 76 3.55 -14.99 5.07
N SER A 77 3.25 -15.02 3.78
CA SER A 77 2.46 -13.95 3.17
C SER A 77 0.98 -14.22 3.31
N PHE A 78 0.20 -13.18 3.63
CA PHE A 78 -1.23 -13.30 3.86
C PHE A 78 -2.00 -12.12 3.24
N PRO A 79 -3.24 -12.36 2.77
CA PRO A 79 -4.10 -11.29 2.24
C PRO A 79 -4.58 -10.40 3.39
N SER A 80 -4.90 -9.14 3.10
CA SER A 80 -5.70 -8.29 4.00
C SER A 80 -6.71 -7.48 3.20
N GLU A 81 -7.58 -6.72 3.86
CA GLU A 81 -8.50 -5.81 3.18
C GLU A 81 -7.72 -4.67 2.49
N THR A 82 -6.52 -4.35 2.97
CA THR A 82 -5.66 -3.28 2.46
C THR A 82 -4.75 -3.72 1.31
N VAL A 83 -3.64 -4.37 1.67
CA VAL A 83 -2.63 -4.96 0.77
C VAL A 83 -2.15 -6.28 1.40
N TYR A 84 -1.52 -7.16 0.63
CA TYR A 84 -0.89 -8.37 1.16
C TYR A 84 0.25 -8.04 2.10
N GLY A 85 0.32 -8.74 3.24
CA GLY A 85 1.33 -8.56 4.28
C GLY A 85 2.33 -9.70 4.33
N LEU A 86 3.57 -9.41 4.71
CA LEU A 86 4.60 -10.42 5.00
C LEU A 86 4.75 -10.56 6.52
N GLY A 87 4.14 -11.60 7.09
CA GLY A 87 4.03 -11.81 8.52
C GLY A 87 5.13 -12.67 9.12
N ALA A 88 5.55 -12.31 10.32
CA ALA A 88 6.32 -13.14 11.24
C ALA A 88 5.78 -13.01 12.66
N ASN A 89 6.17 -13.91 13.56
CA ASN A 89 5.87 -13.78 14.99
C ASN A 89 6.44 -12.46 15.56
N ALA A 90 5.56 -11.55 16.01
CA ALA A 90 5.93 -10.24 16.55
C ALA A 90 6.68 -10.33 17.90
N LEU A 91 6.57 -11.46 18.61
CA LEU A 91 7.22 -11.67 19.92
C LEU A 91 8.64 -12.25 19.78
N SER A 92 9.08 -12.56 18.55
CA SER A 92 10.35 -13.21 18.29
C SER A 92 11.28 -12.30 17.48
N GLN A 93 12.40 -11.91 18.09
CA GLN A 93 13.41 -11.10 17.40
C GLN A 93 13.97 -11.82 16.17
N SER A 94 14.22 -13.13 16.27
CA SER A 94 14.75 -13.91 15.16
C SER A 94 13.75 -14.02 14.01
N ALA A 95 12.45 -14.23 14.30
CA ALA A 95 11.42 -14.28 13.26
C ALA A 95 11.22 -12.91 12.58
N ALA A 96 11.09 -11.84 13.36
CA ALA A 96 10.92 -10.49 12.83
C ALA A 96 12.12 -10.00 12.01
N SER A 97 13.35 -10.39 12.38
CA SER A 97 14.57 -10.05 11.60
C SER A 97 14.56 -10.64 10.19
N LYS A 98 13.90 -11.79 9.98
CA LYS A 98 13.77 -12.41 8.64
C LYS A 98 12.97 -11.53 7.68
N ILE A 99 12.02 -10.73 8.16
CA ILE A 99 11.26 -9.78 7.33
C ILE A 99 12.22 -8.77 6.70
N TYR A 100 13.11 -8.20 7.52
CA TYR A 100 14.07 -7.20 7.06
C TYR A 100 15.01 -7.79 6.02
N ALA A 101 15.52 -8.99 6.27
CA ALA A 101 16.38 -9.70 5.34
C ALA A 101 15.67 -10.04 4.02
N ALA A 102 14.49 -10.67 4.07
CA ALA A 102 13.73 -11.07 2.88
C ALA A 102 13.39 -9.87 1.98
N LYS A 103 13.03 -8.73 2.58
CA LYS A 103 12.67 -7.52 1.83
C LYS A 103 13.87 -6.63 1.47
N LYS A 104 15.06 -6.90 2.00
CA LYS A 104 16.19 -5.94 2.00
C LYS A 104 15.73 -4.57 2.54
N ARG A 105 14.96 -4.60 3.64
CA ARG A 105 14.33 -3.42 4.26
C ARG A 105 15.33 -2.71 5.18
N PRO A 106 15.40 -1.37 5.19
CA PRO A 106 16.18 -0.61 6.16
C PRO A 106 15.75 -0.92 7.61
N ALA A 107 16.73 -1.10 8.50
CA ALA A 107 16.52 -1.50 9.90
C ALA A 107 15.90 -0.40 10.78
N ASP A 108 15.81 0.83 10.29
CA ASP A 108 15.18 2.00 10.93
C ASP A 108 13.72 2.20 10.50
N ASN A 109 13.14 1.26 9.75
CA ASN A 109 11.76 1.34 9.28
C ASN A 109 10.87 0.32 10.04
N PRO A 110 10.09 0.75 11.04
CA PRO A 110 9.37 -0.14 11.96
C PRO A 110 8.30 -0.99 11.25
N LEU A 111 7.75 -1.98 11.96
CA LEU A 111 6.72 -2.89 11.47
C LEU A 111 5.37 -2.61 12.14
N ILE A 112 4.29 -2.94 11.45
CA ILE A 112 2.93 -2.97 12.04
C ILE A 112 2.70 -4.36 12.60
N VAL A 113 2.23 -4.42 13.85
CA VAL A 113 1.79 -5.65 14.51
C VAL A 113 0.30 -5.83 14.27
N HIS A 114 -0.09 -7.04 13.88
CA HIS A 114 -1.47 -7.42 13.64
C HIS A 114 -1.96 -8.33 14.76
N VAL A 115 -3.15 -8.03 15.30
CA VAL A 115 -3.80 -8.79 16.39
C VAL A 115 -5.16 -9.31 15.94
N SER A 116 -5.63 -10.39 16.54
CA SER A 116 -6.94 -10.98 16.22
C SER A 116 -8.08 -10.41 17.08
N ASP A 117 -7.79 -9.99 18.30
CA ASP A 117 -8.76 -9.56 19.30
C ASP A 117 -8.11 -8.59 20.33
N LEU A 118 -8.93 -8.10 21.26
CA LEU A 118 -8.49 -7.12 22.26
C LEU A 118 -7.64 -7.74 23.37
N GLU A 119 -7.86 -9.00 23.75
CA GLU A 119 -6.98 -9.71 24.69
C GLU A 119 -5.56 -9.79 24.14
N MET A 120 -5.39 -10.15 22.87
CA MET A 120 -4.08 -10.17 22.22
C MET A 120 -3.44 -8.78 22.16
N LEU A 121 -4.23 -7.73 21.89
CA LEU A 121 -3.75 -6.35 21.99
C LEU A 121 -3.21 -6.07 23.40
N ASP A 122 -3.98 -6.37 24.44
CA ASP A 122 -3.61 -6.07 25.83
C ASP A 122 -2.29 -6.75 26.24
N THR A 123 -1.98 -7.93 25.69
CA THR A 123 -0.68 -8.60 25.94
C THR A 123 0.54 -7.81 25.44
N LEU A 124 0.34 -6.85 24.54
CA LEU A 124 1.41 -6.03 23.98
C LEU A 124 1.61 -4.71 24.73
N LEU A 125 0.64 -4.30 25.55
CA LEU A 125 0.58 -2.97 26.15
C LEU A 125 1.19 -2.97 27.57
N PRO A 126 1.78 -1.85 28.02
CA PRO A 126 2.17 -1.70 29.43
C PRO A 126 0.95 -1.81 30.36
N GLU A 127 1.09 -2.51 31.48
CA GLU A 127 -0.01 -2.65 32.47
C GLU A 127 -0.54 -1.31 33.00
N THR A 128 0.33 -0.29 33.03
CA THR A 128 0.01 1.07 33.48
C THR A 128 -0.72 1.90 32.43
N TYR A 129 -0.72 1.47 31.16
CA TYR A 129 -1.33 2.22 30.08
C TYR A 129 -2.85 2.27 30.21
N LYS A 130 -3.41 3.48 30.13
CA LYS A 130 -4.85 3.71 30.09
C LYS A 130 -5.22 4.34 28.75
N MET A 131 -6.04 3.61 28.00
CA MET A 131 -6.47 4.05 26.68
C MET A 131 -7.38 5.27 26.77
N GLY A 132 -7.03 6.34 26.05
CA GLY A 132 -7.84 7.55 25.99
C GLY A 132 -9.17 7.34 25.25
N GLN A 133 -10.16 8.19 25.55
CA GLN A 133 -11.52 8.09 25.00
C GLN A 133 -11.54 8.11 23.46
N ALA A 134 -10.74 8.96 22.82
CA ALA A 134 -10.66 9.02 21.35
C ALA A 134 -10.20 7.69 20.74
N TYR A 135 -9.22 7.01 21.35
CA TYR A 135 -8.76 5.69 20.91
C TYR A 135 -9.83 4.61 21.11
N GLN A 136 -10.58 4.66 22.21
CA GLN A 136 -11.68 3.73 22.44
C GLN A 136 -12.76 3.86 21.35
N GLU A 137 -13.15 5.09 20.99
CA GLU A 137 -14.12 5.33 19.91
C GLU A 137 -13.56 4.90 18.53
N LEU A 138 -12.28 5.18 18.26
CA LEU A 138 -11.60 4.75 17.04
C LEU A 138 -11.58 3.22 16.90
N ILE A 139 -11.20 2.49 17.96
CA ILE A 139 -11.17 1.03 17.98
C ILE A 139 -12.59 0.48 17.80
N LYS A 140 -13.56 0.98 18.58
CA LYS A 140 -14.95 0.53 18.52
C LYS A 140 -15.57 0.70 17.13
N THR A 141 -15.17 1.74 16.39
CA THR A 141 -15.76 2.07 15.09
C THR A 141 -15.03 1.42 13.93
N PHE A 142 -13.69 1.38 13.97
CA PHE A 142 -12.88 1.04 12.80
C PHE A 142 -12.12 -0.28 12.94
N TRP A 143 -12.18 -0.97 14.09
CA TRP A 143 -11.60 -2.30 14.27
C TRP A 143 -12.68 -3.39 14.39
N PRO A 144 -12.49 -4.55 13.73
CA PRO A 144 -11.46 -4.85 12.73
C PRO A 144 -11.56 -3.96 11.47
N GLY A 145 -10.43 -3.55 10.90
CA GLY A 145 -10.40 -2.74 9.68
C GLY A 145 -9.09 -2.03 9.36
N ALA A 146 -9.17 -1.09 8.42
CA ALA A 146 -8.03 -0.41 7.79
C ALA A 146 -7.45 0.75 8.62
N LEU A 147 -7.55 0.68 9.95
CA LEU A 147 -6.98 1.65 10.89
C LEU A 147 -5.83 1.01 11.69
N THR A 148 -4.72 1.72 11.79
CA THR A 148 -3.56 1.37 12.60
C THR A 148 -3.35 2.46 13.66
N LEU A 149 -3.19 2.07 14.92
CA LEU A 149 -2.99 2.99 16.05
C LEU A 149 -1.62 2.76 16.66
N LEU A 150 -0.95 3.82 17.11
CA LEU A 150 0.28 3.72 17.88
C LEU A 150 -0.03 3.51 19.35
N PHE A 151 0.63 2.53 19.95
CA PHE A 151 0.54 2.26 21.39
C PHE A 151 1.90 2.35 22.04
N PRO A 152 1.99 2.75 23.32
CA PRO A 152 3.26 2.79 24.02
C PRO A 152 3.82 1.39 24.20
N VAL A 153 5.15 1.30 24.29
CA VAL A 153 5.89 0.08 24.62
C VAL A 153 6.56 0.27 25.96
N ASP A 154 6.52 -0.75 26.81
CA ASP A 154 7.32 -0.80 28.02
C ASP A 154 8.79 -0.93 27.62
N MET A 155 9.59 0.12 27.82
CA MET A 155 10.98 0.15 27.37
C MET A 155 11.93 -0.67 28.24
N ASP A 156 11.52 -1.00 29.46
CA ASP A 156 12.27 -1.80 30.41
C ASP A 156 11.99 -3.30 30.21
N LYS A 157 10.73 -3.64 29.93
CA LYS A 157 10.29 -5.01 29.66
C LYS A 157 9.40 -5.08 28.39
N PRO A 158 9.97 -4.87 27.20
CA PRO A 158 9.18 -4.79 25.98
C PRO A 158 8.58 -6.14 25.61
N ALA A 159 7.25 -6.20 25.46
CA ALA A 159 6.54 -7.38 24.96
C ALA A 159 6.92 -7.68 23.49
N VAL A 160 7.10 -6.62 22.68
CA VAL A 160 7.58 -6.70 21.30
C VAL A 160 9.07 -6.36 21.23
N PRO A 161 9.92 -7.18 20.60
CA PRO A 161 11.36 -6.90 20.51
C PRO A 161 11.66 -5.61 19.75
N ARG A 162 12.78 -4.96 20.07
CA ARG A 162 13.22 -3.69 19.45
C ARG A 162 13.33 -3.73 17.93
N VAL A 163 13.57 -4.91 17.33
CA VAL A 163 13.59 -5.06 15.87
C VAL A 163 12.23 -4.77 15.22
N VAL A 164 11.12 -4.93 15.95
CA VAL A 164 9.77 -4.61 15.46
C VAL A 164 9.52 -3.11 15.50
N THR A 165 9.98 -2.44 16.56
CA THR A 165 9.73 -1.01 16.81
C THR A 165 10.85 -0.10 16.33
N CYS A 166 11.95 -0.65 15.82
CA CYS A 166 13.20 0.08 15.56
C CYS A 166 13.72 0.86 16.79
N GLY A 167 13.41 0.37 18.00
CA GLY A 167 13.77 1.01 19.25
C GLY A 167 12.90 2.20 19.67
N HIS A 168 11.84 2.53 18.92
CA HIS A 168 10.88 3.56 19.31
C HIS A 168 10.10 3.15 20.57
N PRO A 169 9.66 4.12 21.39
CA PRO A 169 8.83 3.90 22.59
C PRO A 169 7.37 3.58 22.26
N SER A 170 7.08 3.27 20.99
CA SER A 170 5.73 2.98 20.50
C SER A 170 5.75 1.88 19.46
N VAL A 171 4.66 1.11 19.40
CA VAL A 171 4.40 0.08 18.39
C VAL A 171 3.10 0.42 17.64
N ALA A 172 3.12 0.27 16.32
CA ALA A 172 1.93 0.42 15.50
C ALA A 172 1.15 -0.90 15.47
N VAL A 173 -0.12 -0.89 15.86
CA VAL A 173 -0.96 -2.09 15.94
C VAL A 173 -2.21 -1.93 15.08
N ARG A 174 -2.68 -3.03 14.47
CA ARG A 174 -3.93 -3.10 13.69
C ARG A 174 -4.65 -4.42 13.93
N MET A 175 -5.98 -4.39 13.92
CA MET A 175 -6.82 -5.59 13.83
C MET A 175 -7.39 -5.68 12.41
N PRO A 176 -6.90 -6.55 11.51
CA PRO A 176 -7.36 -6.61 10.13
C PRO A 176 -8.79 -7.17 10.04
N SER A 177 -9.63 -6.60 9.17
CA SER A 177 -11.00 -7.11 8.93
C SER A 177 -11.05 -8.30 7.97
N HIS A 178 -9.96 -8.57 7.24
CA HIS A 178 -9.92 -9.69 6.32
C HIS A 178 -10.03 -11.03 7.06
N PRO A 179 -11.03 -11.89 6.76
CA PRO A 179 -11.27 -13.11 7.52
C PRO A 179 -10.06 -14.07 7.54
N ILE A 180 -9.38 -14.26 6.41
CA ILE A 180 -8.18 -15.11 6.35
C ILE A 180 -7.04 -14.56 7.23
N ALA A 181 -6.78 -13.24 7.20
CA ALA A 181 -5.72 -12.62 8.00
C ALA A 181 -6.00 -12.80 9.49
N ARG A 182 -7.22 -12.46 9.91
CA ARG A 182 -7.63 -12.51 11.32
C ARG A 182 -7.69 -13.95 11.84
N ALA A 183 -8.14 -14.90 11.01
CA ALA A 183 -8.12 -16.32 11.36
C ALA A 183 -6.71 -16.91 11.41
N LEU A 184 -5.77 -16.45 10.58
CA LEU A 184 -4.36 -16.85 10.67
C LEU A 184 -3.75 -16.40 12.00
N ILE A 185 -3.97 -15.14 12.40
CA ILE A 185 -3.50 -14.59 13.68
C ILE A 185 -4.09 -15.40 14.85
N ALA A 186 -5.41 -15.62 14.84
CA ALA A 186 -6.09 -16.36 15.89
C ALA A 186 -5.65 -17.84 15.96
N THR A 187 -5.51 -18.51 14.82
CA THR A 187 -5.09 -19.92 14.74
C THR A 187 -3.63 -20.10 15.16
N SER A 188 -2.75 -19.18 14.76
CA SER A 188 -1.34 -19.20 15.17
C SER A 188 -1.15 -18.85 16.64
N ARG A 189 -2.11 -18.14 17.25
CA ARG A 189 -2.06 -17.62 18.63
C ARG A 189 -0.86 -16.70 18.87
N LEU A 190 -0.44 -16.00 17.83
CA LEU A 190 0.71 -15.10 17.86
C LEU A 190 0.33 -13.77 17.21
N PRO A 191 0.64 -12.62 17.83
CA PRO A 191 0.57 -11.34 17.13
C PRO A 191 1.58 -11.35 15.98
N MET A 192 1.19 -10.84 14.81
CA MET A 192 2.00 -10.92 13.59
C MET A 192 2.58 -9.57 13.20
N ALA A 193 3.90 -9.43 13.22
CA ALA A 193 4.58 -8.25 12.72
C ALA A 193 4.78 -8.39 11.20
N GLY A 194 4.48 -7.35 10.43
CA GLY A 194 4.66 -7.42 8.99
C GLY A 194 4.39 -6.11 8.23
N PRO A 195 5.22 -5.76 7.23
CA PRO A 195 4.91 -4.73 6.25
C PRO A 195 4.16 -5.35 5.07
N SER A 196 3.91 -4.57 4.01
CA SER A 196 3.44 -5.09 2.72
C SER A 196 4.39 -6.17 2.16
N ALA A 197 3.87 -7.15 1.40
CA ALA A 197 4.62 -8.32 0.91
C ALA A 197 5.32 -8.12 -0.46
N ASN A 198 5.86 -6.93 -0.71
CA ASN A 198 6.61 -6.59 -1.93
C ASN A 198 8.13 -6.65 -1.76
N ALA A 199 8.90 -6.65 -2.84
CA ALA A 199 10.30 -6.24 -2.78
C ALA A 199 10.39 -4.75 -2.41
N SER A 200 11.43 -4.34 -1.68
CA SER A 200 11.56 -2.93 -1.26
C SER A 200 11.53 -1.98 -2.46
N GLY A 201 10.72 -0.91 -2.37
CA GLY A 201 10.57 0.11 -3.41
C GLY A 201 9.42 -0.13 -4.41
N ARG A 202 9.10 -1.39 -4.74
CA ARG A 202 8.03 -1.74 -5.69
C ARG A 202 6.63 -1.35 -5.20
N PRO A 203 5.61 -1.22 -6.07
CA PRO A 203 4.21 -1.07 -5.66
C PRO A 203 3.77 -2.12 -4.64
N SER A 204 2.84 -1.78 -3.73
CA SER A 204 2.35 -2.76 -2.75
C SER A 204 1.56 -3.88 -3.45
N PRO A 205 1.61 -5.13 -2.96
CA PRO A 205 0.90 -6.24 -3.61
C PRO A 205 -0.55 -6.28 -3.14
N THR A 206 -1.48 -6.30 -4.10
CA THR A 206 -2.93 -6.44 -3.86
C THR A 206 -3.49 -7.82 -4.21
N THR A 207 -2.64 -8.75 -4.69
CA THR A 207 -2.99 -10.12 -5.07
C THR A 207 -1.85 -11.07 -4.66
N ALA A 208 -2.14 -12.37 -4.56
CA ALA A 208 -1.11 -13.39 -4.30
C ALA A 208 -0.07 -13.47 -5.43
N ALA A 209 -0.51 -13.25 -6.68
CA ALA A 209 0.38 -13.20 -7.85
C ALA A 209 1.46 -12.12 -7.72
N HIS A 210 1.11 -10.93 -7.24
CA HIS A 210 2.09 -9.87 -6.96
C HIS A 210 3.15 -10.29 -5.93
N VAL A 211 2.76 -11.06 -4.91
CA VAL A 211 3.70 -11.57 -3.91
C VAL A 211 4.58 -12.67 -4.51
N MET A 212 3.99 -13.59 -5.28
CA MET A 212 4.72 -14.66 -5.94
C MET A 212 5.81 -14.09 -6.87
N ARG A 213 5.49 -13.00 -7.58
CA ARG A 213 6.46 -12.32 -8.42
C ARG A 213 7.63 -11.77 -7.62
N ASP A 214 7.33 -10.97 -6.60
CA ASP A 214 8.33 -10.23 -5.83
C ASP A 214 9.18 -11.10 -4.90
N LEU A 215 8.54 -12.03 -4.20
CA LEU A 215 9.13 -12.79 -3.10
C LEU A 215 9.05 -14.30 -3.31
N GLY A 216 8.33 -14.78 -4.31
CA GLY A 216 8.25 -16.21 -4.66
C GLY A 216 9.35 -16.71 -5.59
N GLY A 217 10.23 -15.82 -6.05
CA GLY A 217 11.42 -16.16 -6.84
C GLY A 217 11.30 -15.95 -8.35
N GLN A 218 10.12 -15.55 -8.86
CA GLN A 218 9.94 -15.32 -10.31
C GLN A 218 10.83 -14.18 -10.82
N LEU A 219 10.91 -13.05 -10.11
CA LEU A 219 11.81 -11.96 -10.50
C LEU A 219 13.29 -12.37 -10.50
N ASP A 220 13.69 -13.19 -9.52
CA ASP A 220 15.08 -13.64 -9.41
C ASP A 220 15.39 -14.60 -10.60
N ALA A 221 14.45 -15.47 -11.00
CA ALA A 221 14.59 -16.33 -12.16
C ALA A 221 14.62 -15.59 -13.52
N GLU A 222 13.84 -14.51 -13.66
CA GLU A 222 13.87 -13.64 -14.87
C GLU A 222 15.22 -12.92 -15.01
N ALA A 223 15.87 -12.55 -13.89
CA ALA A 223 17.14 -11.85 -13.89
C ALA A 223 18.36 -12.76 -14.20
N ASP A 224 18.32 -14.03 -13.78
CA ASP A 224 19.43 -14.99 -13.90
C ASP A 224 19.37 -15.86 -15.18
N SER A 225 19.02 -15.25 -16.32
CA SER A 225 18.87 -15.90 -17.64
C SER A 225 20.16 -16.42 -18.31
N HIS A 226 21.21 -16.69 -17.52
CA HIS A 226 22.51 -17.23 -17.96
C HIS A 226 22.94 -18.54 -17.28
N GLY A 227 22.05 -19.25 -16.57
CA GLY A 227 22.35 -20.56 -15.97
C GLY A 227 21.26 -21.61 -16.20
N SER A 228 21.65 -22.78 -16.71
CA SER A 228 20.80 -23.97 -16.85
C SER A 228 20.27 -24.48 -15.49
N ASP A 229 19.04 -25.00 -15.49
CA ASP A 229 18.46 -25.94 -14.50
C ASP A 229 18.22 -25.49 -13.05
N ASN A 230 18.12 -24.19 -12.74
CA ASN A 230 17.70 -23.76 -11.40
C ASN A 230 16.22 -23.33 -11.37
N GLU A 231 15.37 -24.11 -10.70
CA GLU A 231 14.00 -23.71 -10.40
C GLU A 231 13.94 -22.37 -9.63
N PRO A 232 12.93 -21.50 -9.89
CA PRO A 232 12.77 -20.23 -9.19
C PRO A 232 12.67 -20.42 -7.70
N LYS A 233 13.53 -19.72 -6.96
CA LYS A 233 13.78 -20.05 -5.57
C LYS A 233 13.53 -18.80 -4.71
N GLY A 234 12.35 -18.76 -4.07
CA GLY A 234 11.77 -17.59 -3.41
C GLY A 234 12.25 -17.34 -1.97
N ARG A 235 11.84 -16.22 -1.38
CA ARG A 235 12.28 -15.75 -0.04
C ARG A 235 11.33 -16.15 1.09
N LEU A 236 10.21 -16.81 0.77
CA LEU A 236 9.28 -17.39 1.73
C LEU A 236 8.70 -18.70 1.20
N LYS A 237 8.23 -19.58 2.09
CA LYS A 237 7.68 -20.89 1.68
C LYS A 237 6.20 -20.82 1.29
N TYR A 238 5.39 -20.03 1.99
CA TYR A 238 3.94 -20.06 1.87
C TYR A 238 3.30 -18.69 1.68
N ILE A 239 2.48 -18.56 0.63
CA ILE A 239 1.59 -17.42 0.39
C ILE A 239 0.17 -17.93 0.50
N LEU A 240 -0.63 -17.39 1.42
CA LEU A 240 -2.07 -17.65 1.44
C LEU A 240 -2.73 -16.86 0.31
N ASP A 241 -3.40 -17.54 -0.61
CA ASP A 241 -4.18 -16.90 -1.66
C ASP A 241 -5.62 -16.75 -1.20
N GLY A 242 -5.99 -15.53 -0.82
CA GLY A 242 -7.36 -15.16 -0.45
C GLY A 242 -8.01 -14.21 -1.45
N GLY A 243 -7.53 -14.15 -2.69
CA GLY A 243 -8.03 -13.23 -3.71
C GLY A 243 -7.50 -11.79 -3.58
N ALA A 244 -8.13 -10.87 -4.31
CA ALA A 244 -7.72 -9.47 -4.38
C ALA A 244 -8.11 -8.67 -3.12
N CYS A 245 -7.28 -7.71 -2.74
CA CYS A 245 -7.56 -6.78 -1.66
C CYS A 245 -8.72 -5.81 -1.99
N GLN A 246 -9.56 -5.50 -1.00
CA GLN A 246 -10.79 -4.72 -1.19
C GLN A 246 -10.61 -3.20 -1.04
N VAL A 247 -9.50 -2.72 -0.50
CA VAL A 247 -9.20 -1.28 -0.35
C VAL A 247 -8.10 -0.84 -1.30
N GLY A 248 -7.08 -1.67 -1.53
CA GLY A 248 -5.98 -1.43 -2.48
C GLY A 248 -4.94 -0.39 -2.06
N VAL A 249 -5.16 0.33 -0.97
CA VAL A 249 -4.15 1.16 -0.29
C VAL A 249 -3.94 0.69 1.15
N GLU A 250 -2.80 1.01 1.75
CA GLU A 250 -2.50 0.60 3.12
C GLU A 250 -3.41 1.27 4.15
N SER A 251 -3.38 0.75 5.38
CA SER A 251 -4.13 1.32 6.50
C SER A 251 -3.73 2.76 6.82
N THR A 252 -4.72 3.51 7.32
CA THR A 252 -4.50 4.81 7.94
C THR A 252 -3.75 4.62 9.24
N VAL A 253 -2.69 5.38 9.47
CA VAL A 253 -1.87 5.28 10.69
C VAL A 253 -2.07 6.52 11.53
N VAL A 254 -2.44 6.32 12.79
CA VAL A 254 -2.80 7.38 13.73
C VAL A 254 -1.99 7.29 15.01
N ASP A 255 -1.44 8.43 15.42
CA ASP A 255 -0.83 8.66 16.72
C ASP A 255 -1.77 9.52 17.58
N GLY A 256 -2.15 8.99 18.74
CA GLY A 256 -2.90 9.71 19.78
C GLY A 256 -2.28 9.54 21.16
N ILE A 257 -1.01 9.14 21.21
CA ILE A 257 -0.27 8.90 22.46
C ILE A 257 0.79 9.96 22.71
N THR A 258 1.24 10.67 21.67
CA THR A 258 2.24 11.74 21.81
C THR A 258 1.66 13.01 22.46
N ALA A 259 0.38 13.32 22.22
CA ALA A 259 -0.29 14.47 22.83
C ALA A 259 -1.74 14.09 23.17
N GLN A 260 -2.15 14.40 24.40
CA GLN A 260 -3.44 13.97 24.96
C GLN A 260 -4.64 14.64 24.28
N ASP A 261 -4.46 15.85 23.76
CA ASP A 261 -5.48 16.67 23.10
C ASP A 261 -5.39 16.61 21.56
N GLU A 262 -4.66 15.65 21.00
CA GLU A 262 -4.46 15.52 19.55
C GLU A 262 -4.63 14.09 19.05
N ILE A 263 -5.19 13.97 17.86
CA ILE A 263 -5.17 12.77 17.03
C ILE A 263 -4.44 13.13 15.74
N ARG A 264 -3.32 12.46 15.49
CA ARG A 264 -2.41 12.78 14.38
C ARG A 264 -2.45 11.66 13.36
N VAL A 265 -2.98 11.95 12.18
CA VAL A 265 -2.90 11.04 11.02
C VAL A 265 -1.50 11.13 10.44
N LEU A 266 -0.66 10.14 10.74
CA LEU A 266 0.72 10.04 10.26
C LEU A 266 0.78 9.54 8.81
N ARG A 267 -0.17 8.69 8.43
CA ARG A 267 -0.29 8.16 7.06
C ARG A 267 -1.76 8.05 6.66
N PRO A 268 -2.23 8.76 5.63
CA PRO A 268 -3.55 8.53 5.04
C PRO A 268 -3.65 7.14 4.39
N GLY A 269 -4.81 6.51 4.52
CA GLY A 269 -5.08 5.15 4.06
C GLY A 269 -6.59 4.87 3.94
N GLY A 270 -6.98 3.62 4.12
CA GLY A 270 -8.37 3.15 3.92
C GLY A 270 -9.44 3.77 4.84
N VAL A 271 -9.07 4.32 6.00
CA VAL A 271 -9.98 5.11 6.84
C VAL A 271 -9.69 6.59 6.62
N THR A 272 -10.66 7.34 6.12
CA THR A 272 -10.43 8.72 5.69
C THR A 272 -10.34 9.69 6.88
N VAL A 273 -9.73 10.84 6.66
CA VAL A 273 -9.61 11.90 7.68
C VAL A 273 -11.01 12.41 8.07
N GLU A 274 -11.92 12.50 7.11
CA GLU A 274 -13.30 12.92 7.29
C GLU A 274 -14.10 11.91 8.12
N GLN A 275 -13.87 10.62 7.92
CA GLN A 275 -14.48 9.57 8.76
C GLN A 275 -14.02 9.70 10.22
N ILE A 276 -12.72 9.94 10.45
CA ILE A 276 -12.18 10.18 11.80
C ILE A 276 -12.77 11.46 12.40
N ALA A 277 -12.81 12.56 11.64
CA ALA A 277 -13.39 13.83 12.09
C ALA A 277 -14.87 13.68 12.47
N SER A 278 -15.66 13.02 11.62
CA SER A 278 -17.08 12.75 11.85
C SER A 278 -17.30 11.89 13.10
N LEU A 279 -16.44 10.89 13.34
CA LEU A 279 -16.49 10.09 14.55
C LEU A 279 -16.22 10.95 15.80
N LEU A 280 -15.15 11.74 15.79
CA LEU A 280 -14.80 12.60 16.92
C LEU A 280 -15.92 13.59 17.24
N ASP A 281 -16.59 14.14 16.22
CA ASP A 281 -17.73 15.02 16.39
C ASP A 281 -18.95 14.29 17.00
N LYS A 282 -19.32 13.13 16.44
CA LYS A 282 -20.41 12.29 16.97
C LYS A 282 -20.17 11.84 18.42
N ALA A 283 -18.92 11.66 18.81
CA ALA A 283 -18.51 11.31 20.16
C ALA A 283 -18.43 12.52 21.11
N GLY A 284 -18.69 13.75 20.63
CA GLY A 284 -18.57 14.98 21.43
C GLY A 284 -17.12 15.33 21.79
N LEU A 285 -16.16 14.88 20.98
CA LEU A 285 -14.72 15.05 21.18
C LEU A 285 -14.10 16.13 20.27
N SER A 286 -14.85 16.64 19.28
CA SER A 286 -14.34 17.63 18.30
C SER A 286 -13.78 18.92 18.92
N GLN A 287 -14.29 19.32 20.10
CA GLN A 287 -13.78 20.49 20.84
C GLN A 287 -12.65 20.16 21.83
N LYS A 288 -12.42 18.87 22.12
CA LYS A 288 -11.43 18.40 23.11
C LYS A 288 -10.17 17.83 22.46
N VAL A 289 -10.30 17.34 21.24
CA VAL A 289 -9.26 16.61 20.52
C VAL A 289 -9.10 17.21 19.14
N ARG A 290 -7.92 17.74 18.86
CA ARG A 290 -7.58 18.32 17.56
C ARG A 290 -7.12 17.22 16.61
N LEU A 291 -7.82 17.06 15.49
CA LEU A 291 -7.38 16.19 14.41
C LEU A 291 -6.34 16.92 13.56
N ARG A 292 -5.17 16.32 13.37
CA ARG A 292 -4.10 16.86 12.53
C ARG A 292 -3.62 15.82 11.53
N VAL A 293 -3.24 16.26 10.35
CA VAL A 293 -2.69 15.41 9.29
C VAL A 293 -1.24 15.77 9.01
N TYR A 294 -0.36 14.77 9.08
CA TYR A 294 1.06 14.96 8.83
C TYR A 294 1.33 15.45 7.40
N GLY A 295 2.13 16.49 7.26
CA GLY A 295 2.39 17.16 5.97
C GLY A 295 1.33 18.17 5.53
N LYS A 296 0.15 18.20 6.17
CA LYS A 296 -0.89 19.21 5.94
C LYS A 296 -0.96 20.21 7.10
N ASP A 297 -1.23 19.74 8.32
CA ASP A 297 -1.45 20.59 9.50
C ASP A 297 -0.26 20.56 10.46
N MET A 298 0.74 19.73 10.15
CA MET A 298 2.00 19.60 10.88
C MET A 298 3.16 19.87 9.93
N GLU A 299 4.11 20.68 10.37
CA GLU A 299 5.35 20.91 9.63
C GLU A 299 6.14 19.60 9.51
N ARG A 300 6.67 19.36 8.31
CA ARG A 300 7.62 18.26 8.09
C ARG A 300 8.93 18.69 8.75
N SER A 301 9.25 18.11 9.90
CA SER A 301 10.58 18.29 10.47
C SER A 301 11.55 17.31 9.78
N ALA A 302 12.74 17.81 9.43
CA ALA A 302 13.79 16.96 8.87
C ALA A 302 14.14 15.80 9.81
N GLU A 303 14.00 16.00 11.14
CA GLU A 303 14.20 14.98 12.17
C GLU A 303 13.18 13.83 12.06
N GLN A 304 11.87 14.12 11.94
CA GLN A 304 10.84 13.08 11.80
C GLN A 304 10.89 12.38 10.44
N GLU A 305 11.30 13.07 9.37
CA GLU A 305 11.53 12.44 8.07
C GLU A 305 12.79 11.56 8.10
N SER A 306 13.81 11.92 8.89
CA SER A 306 15.02 11.12 9.05
C SER A 306 14.83 9.90 9.97
N ASN A 307 13.84 9.91 10.87
CA ASN A 307 13.60 8.87 11.85
C ASN A 307 12.10 8.45 11.90
N PRO A 308 11.64 7.60 10.96
CA PRO A 308 10.23 7.33 10.75
C PRO A 308 9.66 6.42 11.85
N THR A 309 8.69 6.92 12.62
CA THR A 309 7.99 6.13 13.65
C THR A 309 7.03 5.09 13.07
N THR A 310 6.71 5.18 11.77
CA THR A 310 5.78 4.28 11.08
C THR A 310 6.21 4.01 9.63
N PRO A 311 5.80 2.87 9.03
CA PRO A 311 6.10 2.59 7.63
C PRO A 311 5.52 3.62 6.66
N GLY A 312 6.31 4.00 5.65
CA GLY A 312 5.87 4.80 4.52
C GLY A 312 6.10 6.32 4.67
N MET A 313 6.85 6.77 5.67
CA MET A 313 7.15 8.20 5.89
C MET A 313 8.41 8.71 5.15
N LYS A 314 9.51 7.95 5.17
CA LYS A 314 10.85 8.43 4.74
C LYS A 314 11.24 8.09 3.29
N TYR A 315 11.09 6.83 2.90
CA TYR A 315 11.69 6.33 1.64
C TYR A 315 10.76 6.55 0.44
N ARG A 316 11.36 6.66 -0.75
CA ARG A 316 10.61 6.52 -2.01
C ARG A 316 10.02 5.11 -2.05
N HIS A 317 8.71 5.05 -2.03
CA HIS A 317 7.93 3.82 -2.03
C HIS A 317 7.03 3.81 -3.27
N TYR A 318 6.62 2.62 -3.70
CA TYR A 318 5.60 2.42 -4.73
C TYR A 318 6.04 2.76 -6.16
N SER A 319 7.34 2.76 -6.43
CA SER A 319 7.86 3.09 -7.76
C SER A 319 7.98 1.81 -8.60
N PRO A 320 7.25 1.69 -9.71
CA PRO A 320 7.52 0.68 -10.74
C PRO A 320 8.91 0.85 -11.35
N THR A 321 9.36 -0.10 -12.17
CA THR A 321 10.59 0.07 -12.97
C THR A 321 10.37 1.07 -14.11
N ALA A 322 9.16 1.09 -14.67
CA ALA A 322 8.71 2.09 -15.62
C ALA A 322 8.71 3.49 -14.98
N ARG A 323 9.06 4.50 -15.78
CA ARG A 323 8.93 5.90 -15.37
C ARG A 323 7.44 6.22 -15.21
N VAL A 324 7.05 6.83 -14.09
CA VAL A 324 5.67 7.24 -13.85
C VAL A 324 5.53 8.76 -14.01
N VAL A 325 4.54 9.19 -14.79
CA VAL A 325 4.20 10.61 -14.97
C VAL A 325 2.75 10.82 -14.55
N MET A 326 2.55 11.68 -13.55
CA MET A 326 1.22 12.02 -13.06
C MET A 326 0.62 13.13 -13.92
N LEU A 327 -0.58 12.89 -14.44
CA LEU A 327 -1.34 13.82 -15.26
C LEU A 327 -2.35 14.56 -14.38
N LEU A 328 -2.20 15.86 -14.20
CA LEU A 328 -3.05 16.68 -13.32
C LEU A 328 -4.04 17.51 -14.16
N PRO A 329 -5.35 17.19 -14.16
CA PRO A 329 -6.36 18.00 -14.84
C PRO A 329 -6.39 19.45 -14.35
N ALA A 330 -6.48 20.42 -15.27
CA ALA A 330 -6.45 21.86 -14.98
C ALA A 330 -7.61 22.31 -14.09
N LYS A 331 -8.78 21.64 -14.17
CA LYS A 331 -9.91 21.90 -13.26
C LYS A 331 -9.55 21.57 -11.80
N LEU A 332 -8.89 20.43 -11.58
CA LEU A 332 -8.39 20.05 -10.25
C LEU A 332 -7.30 21.01 -9.80
N PHE A 333 -6.42 21.44 -10.70
CA PHE A 333 -5.43 22.48 -10.42
C PHE A 333 -6.09 23.82 -10.01
N ALA A 334 -7.11 24.28 -10.74
CA ALA A 334 -7.82 25.51 -10.44
C ALA A 334 -8.58 25.44 -9.11
N HIS A 335 -9.24 24.30 -8.82
CA HIS A 335 -9.90 24.07 -7.53
C HIS A 335 -8.90 24.07 -6.37
N ALA A 336 -7.74 23.46 -6.56
CA ALA A 336 -6.64 23.50 -5.58
C ALA A 336 -6.14 24.92 -5.33
N VAL A 337 -5.96 25.73 -6.38
CA VAL A 337 -5.53 27.14 -6.29
C VAL A 337 -6.58 28.01 -5.58
N GLN A 338 -7.87 27.85 -5.91
CA GLN A 338 -8.95 28.62 -5.30
C GLN A 338 -9.10 28.31 -3.80
N SER A 339 -9.02 27.03 -3.45
CA SER A 339 -9.04 26.58 -2.05
C SER A 339 -7.83 27.10 -1.25
N SER A 340 -6.71 27.36 -1.93
CA SER A 340 -5.51 27.95 -1.30
C SER A 340 -5.68 29.43 -0.93
N ASN A 341 -6.55 30.17 -1.63
CA ASN A 341 -6.71 31.62 -1.45
C ASN A 341 -7.79 32.00 -0.43
N THR A 342 -8.67 31.07 -0.05
CA THR A 342 -9.78 31.31 0.88
C THR A 342 -9.52 30.84 2.31
N LEU A 343 -8.46 30.07 2.57
CA LEU A 343 -8.15 29.49 3.88
C LEU A 343 -6.91 30.15 4.52
N SER A 344 -7.03 30.54 5.80
CA SER A 344 -5.89 31.03 6.59
C SER A 344 -4.77 29.96 6.68
N ASN A 345 -3.52 30.38 6.91
CA ASN A 345 -2.30 29.56 6.75
C ASN A 345 -2.31 28.19 7.48
N SER A 346 -3.21 27.93 8.43
CA SER A 346 -3.30 26.68 9.19
C SER A 346 -4.25 25.61 8.63
N ASP A 347 -5.14 25.93 7.67
CA ASP A 347 -6.20 25.00 7.20
C ASP A 347 -6.11 24.62 5.71
N GLN A 348 -4.95 24.83 5.09
CA GLN A 348 -4.75 24.63 3.64
C GLN A 348 -4.89 23.14 3.23
N PRO A 349 -5.76 22.76 2.27
CA PRO A 349 -5.85 21.39 1.76
C PRO A 349 -4.53 20.93 1.13
N SER A 350 -4.26 19.61 1.09
CA SER A 350 -2.96 19.11 0.61
C SER A 350 -2.71 19.48 -0.87
N SER A 351 -3.79 19.60 -1.65
CA SER A 351 -3.82 20.12 -3.01
C SER A 351 -3.24 21.54 -3.11
N ALA A 352 -3.43 22.42 -2.13
CA ALA A 352 -2.81 23.74 -2.07
C ALA A 352 -1.27 23.68 -1.89
N LYS A 353 -0.77 22.71 -1.12
CA LYS A 353 0.67 22.46 -0.96
C LYS A 353 1.29 21.79 -2.19
N VAL A 354 0.53 20.98 -2.92
CA VAL A 354 0.93 20.46 -4.25
C VAL A 354 1.10 21.62 -5.22
N VAL A 355 0.16 22.56 -5.23
CA VAL A 355 0.26 23.79 -6.03
C VAL A 355 1.46 24.62 -5.58
N LYS A 356 1.66 24.88 -4.28
CA LYS A 356 2.86 25.58 -3.79
C LYS A 356 4.16 24.85 -4.12
N SER A 357 4.19 23.52 -4.10
CA SER A 357 5.34 22.70 -4.49
C SER A 357 5.57 22.70 -6.01
N LEU A 358 4.52 22.73 -6.82
CA LEU A 358 4.59 22.84 -8.29
C LEU A 358 4.94 24.26 -8.75
N VAL A 359 4.60 25.27 -7.94
CA VAL A 359 4.91 26.69 -8.18
C VAL A 359 6.28 27.09 -7.62
N ASN A 360 6.72 26.53 -6.48
CA ASN A 360 8.01 26.85 -5.83
C ASN A 360 9.16 25.93 -6.25
N ALA A 361 8.90 24.73 -6.77
CA ALA A 361 9.92 24.00 -7.50
C ALA A 361 10.12 24.74 -8.83
N GLU A 362 11.26 25.41 -8.99
CA GLU A 362 11.72 25.86 -10.30
C GLU A 362 11.85 24.65 -11.24
N SER A 363 10.76 24.26 -11.90
CA SER A 363 10.79 23.22 -12.91
C SER A 363 9.76 23.52 -13.98
N ASN A 364 10.20 24.20 -15.04
CA ASN A 364 9.83 24.01 -16.46
C ASN A 364 8.39 23.55 -16.78
N ALA A 365 7.36 24.05 -16.08
CA ALA A 365 5.98 23.78 -16.46
C ALA A 365 5.66 24.61 -17.72
N SER A 366 5.61 23.95 -18.88
CA SER A 366 5.16 24.56 -20.13
C SER A 366 3.70 25.04 -19.96
N THR A 367 3.49 26.35 -20.06
CA THR A 367 2.15 26.99 -19.97
C THR A 367 1.41 26.99 -21.31
N THR A 368 1.96 26.37 -22.34
CA THR A 368 1.34 26.20 -23.66
C THR A 368 0.45 24.95 -23.68
N PRO A 369 -0.76 24.99 -24.28
CA PRO A 369 -1.58 23.79 -24.47
C PRO A 369 -0.80 22.73 -25.25
N GLN A 370 -0.65 21.53 -24.67
CA GLN A 370 0.10 20.43 -25.26
C GLN A 370 -0.83 19.24 -25.51
N THR A 371 -0.76 18.65 -26.70
CA THR A 371 -1.46 17.40 -26.99
C THR A 371 -0.83 16.24 -26.22
N PHE A 372 -1.60 15.19 -25.92
CA PHE A 372 -1.05 13.97 -25.31
C PHE A 372 0.16 13.43 -26.10
N ALA A 373 0.09 13.48 -27.44
CA ALA A 373 1.21 13.13 -28.31
C ALA A 373 2.47 13.95 -28.04
N HIS A 374 2.34 15.27 -27.82
CA HIS A 374 3.47 16.13 -27.49
C HIS A 374 4.09 15.78 -26.14
N ILE A 375 3.26 15.51 -25.13
CA ILE A 375 3.73 15.13 -23.78
C ILE A 375 4.51 13.82 -23.82
N VAL A 376 4.00 12.83 -24.56
CA VAL A 376 4.72 11.57 -24.77
C VAL A 376 6.06 11.83 -25.48
N ARG A 377 6.09 12.62 -26.57
CA ARG A 377 7.36 12.96 -27.25
C ARG A 377 8.38 13.60 -26.32
N ASP A 378 7.94 14.56 -25.52
CA ASP A 378 8.81 15.27 -24.57
C ASP A 378 9.38 14.31 -23.52
N GLN A 379 8.55 13.48 -22.90
CA GLN A 379 9.00 12.50 -21.91
C GLN A 379 9.94 11.45 -22.51
N VAL A 380 9.69 11.03 -23.75
CA VAL A 380 10.54 10.10 -24.47
C VAL A 380 11.90 10.74 -24.78
N ALA A 381 11.90 11.93 -25.41
CA ALA A 381 13.12 12.60 -25.86
C ALA A 381 14.05 12.97 -24.69
N ASN A 382 13.50 13.39 -23.56
CA ASN A 382 14.28 13.88 -22.42
C ASN A 382 14.71 12.79 -21.44
N HIS A 383 14.03 11.63 -21.42
CA HIS A 383 14.19 10.67 -20.33
C HIS A 383 14.32 9.21 -20.76
N LEU A 384 14.10 8.88 -22.04
CA LEU A 384 14.29 7.53 -22.54
C LEU A 384 15.41 7.53 -23.59
N SER A 385 16.52 6.86 -23.27
CA SER A 385 17.55 6.55 -24.25
C SER A 385 17.07 5.44 -25.18
N ILE A 386 16.36 5.81 -26.26
CA ILE A 386 15.97 4.83 -27.30
C ILE A 386 17.24 4.36 -28.00
N GLN A 387 17.70 3.16 -27.68
CA GLN A 387 18.93 2.59 -28.27
C GLN A 387 18.71 1.79 -29.57
N GLN A 388 17.48 1.65 -30.07
CA GLN A 388 17.24 0.97 -31.34
C GLN A 388 16.21 1.69 -32.21
N THR A 389 16.65 2.14 -33.38
CA THR A 389 15.78 2.55 -34.47
C THR A 389 14.95 1.35 -34.93
N GLY A 390 13.63 1.37 -34.68
CA GLY A 390 12.67 0.37 -35.15
C GLY A 390 11.91 -0.43 -34.07
N SER A 391 12.25 -0.28 -32.78
CA SER A 391 11.49 -0.92 -31.71
C SER A 391 10.23 -0.11 -31.32
N THR A 392 9.08 -0.76 -31.21
CA THR A 392 7.86 -0.15 -30.67
C THR A 392 8.02 0.18 -29.18
N LEU A 393 7.77 1.43 -28.80
CA LEU A 393 7.71 1.87 -27.42
C LEU A 393 6.33 1.55 -26.83
N HIS A 394 6.30 0.94 -25.65
CA HIS A 394 5.07 0.59 -24.96
C HIS A 394 4.83 1.56 -23.80
N VAL A 395 3.70 2.27 -23.89
CA VAL A 395 3.32 3.31 -22.92
C VAL A 395 2.05 2.89 -22.19
N GLY A 396 2.11 2.85 -20.87
CA GLY A 396 0.95 2.62 -20.02
C GLY A 396 0.15 3.90 -19.82
N LEU A 397 -1.17 3.79 -19.81
CA LEU A 397 -2.07 4.93 -19.58
C LEU A 397 -3.19 4.52 -18.62
N MET A 398 -3.16 5.06 -17.41
CA MET A 398 -4.11 4.73 -16.35
C MET A 398 -5.04 5.92 -16.13
N LEU A 399 -6.32 5.77 -16.47
CA LEU A 399 -7.32 6.84 -16.42
C LEU A 399 -8.59 6.37 -15.71
N SER A 400 -9.34 7.32 -15.15
CA SER A 400 -10.73 7.05 -14.79
C SER A 400 -11.58 6.84 -16.05
N SER A 401 -12.50 5.89 -16.01
CA SER A 401 -13.26 5.44 -17.19
C SER A 401 -14.02 6.56 -17.90
N ASP A 402 -14.48 7.54 -17.14
CA ASP A 402 -15.34 8.65 -17.55
C ASP A 402 -14.68 10.02 -17.42
N SER A 403 -13.35 10.09 -17.29
CA SER A 403 -12.66 11.37 -17.20
C SER A 403 -12.68 12.15 -18.52
N ASP A 404 -12.52 13.47 -18.42
CA ASP A 404 -12.36 14.34 -19.60
C ASP A 404 -11.15 13.88 -20.44
N LEU A 405 -10.09 13.42 -19.77
CA LEU A 405 -8.89 12.92 -20.41
C LEU A 405 -9.13 11.60 -21.16
N SER A 406 -9.89 10.68 -20.56
CA SER A 406 -10.32 9.43 -21.22
C SER A 406 -11.08 9.73 -22.51
N ARG A 407 -12.05 10.65 -22.47
CA ARG A 407 -12.81 11.08 -23.66
C ARG A 407 -11.94 11.74 -24.73
N LEU A 408 -11.04 12.63 -24.34
CA LEU A 408 -10.14 13.35 -25.25
C LEU A 408 -9.18 12.40 -25.98
N ILE A 409 -8.68 11.39 -25.27
CA ILE A 409 -7.79 10.39 -25.85
C ILE A 409 -8.57 9.46 -26.77
N ALA A 410 -9.77 9.02 -26.38
CA ALA A 410 -10.59 8.14 -27.21
C ALA A 410 -10.93 8.76 -28.58
N SER A 411 -11.14 10.09 -28.65
CA SER A 411 -11.45 10.80 -29.90
C SER A 411 -10.24 10.97 -30.84
N SER A 412 -9.02 10.77 -30.35
CA SER A 412 -7.77 11.07 -31.05
C SER A 412 -6.98 9.83 -31.49
N CYS A 413 -7.53 8.63 -31.29
CA CYS A 413 -6.81 7.37 -31.41
C CYS A 413 -7.49 6.37 -32.35
N THR A 414 -6.68 5.52 -32.97
CA THR A 414 -7.15 4.39 -33.78
C THR A 414 -6.95 3.08 -33.00
N LEU A 415 -8.01 2.30 -32.88
CA LEU A 415 -7.96 0.98 -32.26
C LEU A 415 -7.05 0.07 -33.09
N THR A 416 -6.18 -0.68 -32.42
CA THR A 416 -5.37 -1.72 -33.07
C THR A 416 -6.04 -3.07 -32.87
N ASP A 417 -6.26 -3.83 -33.95
CA ASP A 417 -6.73 -5.21 -33.87
C ASP A 417 -5.73 -6.04 -33.05
N SER A 418 -6.19 -6.62 -31.94
CA SER A 418 -5.37 -7.51 -31.10
C SER A 418 -5.89 -8.94 -31.16
N THR A 419 -5.06 -9.87 -31.63
CA THR A 419 -5.35 -11.32 -31.71
C THR A 419 -4.94 -12.07 -30.44
N ALA A 420 -5.05 -11.45 -29.26
CA ALA A 420 -4.61 -12.07 -28.01
C ALA A 420 -5.65 -13.05 -27.45
N ASP A 421 -5.18 -14.12 -26.81
CA ASP A 421 -6.03 -15.09 -26.11
C ASP A 421 -6.61 -14.44 -24.84
N GLU A 422 -7.88 -14.01 -24.92
CA GLU A 422 -8.55 -13.16 -23.91
C GLU A 422 -8.56 -13.75 -22.50
N ALA A 423 -8.40 -15.07 -22.35
CA ALA A 423 -8.47 -15.77 -21.07
C ALA A 423 -7.29 -15.52 -20.11
N THR A 424 -6.16 -15.00 -20.62
CA THR A 424 -4.92 -14.81 -19.81
C THR A 424 -4.65 -13.35 -19.44
N LEU A 425 -5.49 -12.42 -19.91
CA LEU A 425 -5.25 -10.98 -19.76
C LEU A 425 -5.94 -10.41 -18.52
N HIS A 426 -5.33 -9.36 -17.97
CA HIS A 426 -5.90 -8.65 -16.83
C HIS A 426 -7.26 -8.02 -17.20
N PRO A 427 -8.33 -8.18 -16.38
CA PRO A 427 -9.69 -7.74 -16.73
C PRO A 427 -9.83 -6.23 -16.91
N HIS A 428 -8.95 -5.44 -16.30
CA HIS A 428 -8.93 -3.98 -16.41
C HIS A 428 -7.94 -3.45 -17.46
N LEU A 429 -7.22 -4.34 -18.15
CA LEU A 429 -6.33 -3.97 -19.25
C LEU A 429 -7.13 -3.91 -20.56
N LEU A 430 -7.38 -2.68 -21.01
CA LEU A 430 -8.16 -2.38 -22.20
C LEU A 430 -7.35 -2.64 -23.48
N PRO A 431 -8.01 -2.76 -24.66
CA PRO A 431 -7.31 -2.91 -25.94
C PRO A 431 -6.32 -1.77 -26.20
N PRO A 432 -5.10 -2.07 -26.70
CA PRO A 432 -4.15 -1.04 -27.01
C PRO A 432 -4.60 -0.18 -28.20
N PHE A 433 -4.04 1.01 -28.30
CA PHE A 433 -4.27 1.93 -29.42
C PHE A 433 -3.00 2.67 -29.82
N SER A 434 -3.00 3.20 -31.03
CA SER A 434 -1.95 4.08 -31.54
C SER A 434 -2.39 5.54 -31.44
N VAL A 435 -1.44 6.43 -31.16
CA VAL A 435 -1.68 7.88 -31.08
C VAL A 435 -1.26 8.53 -32.38
N ASN A 436 -2.14 9.35 -32.97
CA ASN A 436 -1.84 10.07 -34.19
C ASN A 436 -0.59 10.97 -34.04
N GLY A 437 0.37 10.80 -34.96
CA GLY A 437 1.64 11.53 -34.97
C GLY A 437 2.75 10.91 -34.11
N LEU A 438 2.51 9.79 -33.44
CA LEU A 438 3.55 9.03 -32.74
C LEU A 438 3.79 7.70 -33.44
N ASP A 439 4.66 7.72 -34.44
CA ASP A 439 5.09 6.49 -35.11
C ASP A 439 5.89 5.63 -34.12
N ASN A 440 5.60 4.33 -34.06
CA ASN A 440 6.23 3.34 -33.16
C ASN A 440 5.92 3.51 -31.65
N VAL A 441 4.78 4.10 -31.28
CA VAL A 441 4.28 4.09 -29.89
C VAL A 441 2.97 3.32 -29.82
N GLN A 442 2.90 2.34 -28.94
CA GLN A 442 1.66 1.63 -28.61
C GLN A 442 1.26 1.96 -27.18
N VAL A 443 0.03 2.42 -27.01
CA VAL A 443 -0.53 2.77 -25.69
C VAL A 443 -1.35 1.61 -25.15
N HIS A 444 -1.11 1.27 -23.89
CA HIS A 444 -1.75 0.20 -23.13
C HIS A 444 -2.62 0.82 -22.02
N PRO A 445 -3.94 0.94 -22.23
CA PRO A 445 -4.83 1.59 -21.28
C PRO A 445 -5.24 0.65 -20.15
N PHE A 446 -5.26 1.17 -18.92
CA PHE A 446 -5.73 0.47 -17.74
C PHE A 446 -6.86 1.27 -17.06
N ASP A 447 -8.00 0.61 -16.85
CA ASP A 447 -9.20 1.23 -16.29
C ASP A 447 -9.14 1.35 -14.76
N LEU A 448 -9.06 2.58 -14.25
CA LEU A 448 -9.08 2.89 -12.82
C LEU A 448 -10.49 3.00 -12.23
N GLY A 449 -11.52 2.83 -13.06
CA GLY A 449 -12.92 2.91 -12.67
C GLY A 449 -13.48 4.34 -12.75
N PRO A 450 -14.74 4.53 -12.31
CA PRO A 450 -15.42 5.82 -12.39
C PRO A 450 -14.71 6.92 -11.57
N SER A 451 -14.67 8.13 -12.12
CA SER A 451 -14.01 9.29 -11.51
C SER A 451 -14.67 9.75 -10.19
N ASP A 452 -15.92 9.38 -9.96
CA ASP A 452 -16.67 9.64 -8.72
C ASP A 452 -16.52 8.53 -7.66
N GLN A 453 -15.82 7.44 -7.98
CA GLN A 453 -15.59 6.29 -7.08
C GLN A 453 -14.11 6.12 -6.75
N ALA A 454 -13.63 7.00 -5.86
CA ALA A 454 -12.24 7.02 -5.40
C ALA A 454 -11.79 5.67 -4.78
N GLU A 455 -12.71 4.91 -4.20
CA GLU A 455 -12.45 3.58 -3.62
C GLU A 455 -12.09 2.54 -4.70
N VAL A 456 -12.77 2.58 -5.85
CA VAL A 456 -12.46 1.70 -6.99
C VAL A 456 -11.10 2.07 -7.57
N TYR A 457 -10.81 3.38 -7.67
CA TYR A 457 -9.48 3.86 -8.06
C TYR A 457 -8.41 3.30 -7.11
N ALA A 458 -8.62 3.43 -5.80
CA ALA A 458 -7.68 2.95 -4.78
C ALA A 458 -7.44 1.44 -4.88
N GLN A 459 -8.49 0.64 -5.12
CA GLN A 459 -8.41 -0.80 -5.35
C GLN A 459 -7.50 -1.16 -6.53
N ARG A 460 -7.62 -0.41 -7.63
CA ARG A 460 -7.00 -0.72 -8.92
C ARG A 460 -5.64 -0.06 -9.15
N MET A 461 -5.27 0.96 -8.37
CA MET A 461 -4.06 1.76 -8.60
C MET A 461 -2.78 0.92 -8.59
N PHE A 462 -2.51 0.13 -7.53
CA PHE A 462 -1.28 -0.67 -7.49
C PHE A 462 -1.29 -1.83 -8.48
N ASP A 463 -2.48 -2.41 -8.70
CA ASP A 463 -2.70 -3.50 -9.63
C ASP A 463 -2.42 -3.06 -11.08
N GLY A 464 -2.88 -1.86 -11.47
CA GLY A 464 -2.57 -1.28 -12.77
C GLY A 464 -1.11 -0.89 -12.94
N LEU A 465 -0.50 -0.29 -11.91
CA LEU A 465 0.94 0.01 -11.91
C LEU A 465 1.78 -1.25 -12.11
N ARG A 466 1.40 -2.37 -11.47
CA ARG A 466 2.09 -3.65 -11.63
C ARG A 466 1.80 -4.29 -12.97
N THR A 467 0.55 -4.34 -13.41
CA THR A 467 0.16 -4.90 -14.72
C THR A 467 0.96 -4.25 -15.85
N LEU A 468 1.07 -2.92 -15.85
CA LEU A 468 1.79 -2.17 -16.88
C LEU A 468 3.33 -2.27 -16.75
N ASP A 469 3.86 -2.53 -15.57
CA ASP A 469 5.32 -2.66 -15.32
C ASP A 469 5.85 -4.09 -15.47
N GLU A 470 4.99 -5.08 -15.30
CA GLU A 470 5.37 -6.50 -15.13
C GLU A 470 4.79 -7.42 -16.20
N GLY A 471 3.69 -7.03 -16.85
CA GLY A 471 2.99 -7.86 -17.83
C GLY A 471 2.45 -9.19 -17.27
N PRO A 472 1.97 -10.09 -18.15
CA PRO A 472 1.92 -9.94 -19.61
C PRO A 472 0.92 -8.88 -20.06
N LEU A 473 1.29 -8.12 -21.08
CA LEU A 473 0.39 -7.17 -21.75
C LEU A 473 -0.24 -7.81 -22.99
N ARG A 474 -1.23 -7.12 -23.57
CA ARG A 474 -1.77 -7.49 -24.89
C ARG A 474 -0.65 -7.51 -25.92
N CYS A 475 -0.73 -8.45 -26.87
CA CYS A 475 0.27 -8.69 -27.93
C CYS A 475 1.61 -9.32 -27.49
N GLY A 476 1.68 -9.96 -26.32
CA GLY A 476 2.89 -10.69 -25.89
C GLY A 476 4.05 -9.77 -25.51
N VAL A 477 3.73 -8.54 -25.10
CA VAL A 477 4.69 -7.52 -24.68
C VAL A 477 4.95 -7.66 -23.19
N ASP A 478 6.22 -7.60 -22.80
CA ASP A 478 6.63 -7.86 -21.42
C ASP A 478 6.27 -6.72 -20.46
N LYS A 479 6.43 -5.45 -20.87
CA LYS A 479 6.18 -4.28 -20.00
C LYS A 479 6.18 -2.94 -20.73
N CYS A 480 5.59 -1.92 -20.09
CA CYS A 480 5.72 -0.52 -20.49
C CYS A 480 7.02 0.09 -19.95
N GLN A 481 7.60 1.03 -20.70
CA GLN A 481 8.77 1.81 -20.26
C GLN A 481 8.36 3.11 -19.54
N LEU A 482 7.15 3.58 -19.84
CA LEU A 482 6.58 4.84 -19.35
C LEU A 482 5.12 4.59 -19.01
N ILE A 483 4.67 5.08 -17.85
CA ILE A 483 3.29 5.00 -17.38
C ILE A 483 2.79 6.40 -17.08
N PHE A 484 1.68 6.78 -17.71
CA PHE A 484 0.91 7.96 -17.37
C PHE A 484 -0.24 7.58 -16.45
N VAL A 485 -0.47 8.35 -15.39
CA VAL A 485 -1.55 8.11 -14.43
C VAL A 485 -2.28 9.41 -14.11
N GLU A 486 -3.60 9.39 -14.27
CA GLU A 486 -4.46 10.54 -13.98
C GLU A 486 -4.54 10.81 -12.48
N ALA A 487 -4.32 12.06 -12.08
CA ALA A 487 -4.49 12.51 -10.70
C ALA A 487 -5.97 12.55 -10.31
N LEU A 488 -6.25 12.20 -9.06
CA LEU A 488 -7.56 12.28 -8.44
C LEU A 488 -7.64 13.50 -7.49
N ASP A 489 -8.86 13.93 -7.18
CA ASP A 489 -9.12 14.83 -6.06
C ASP A 489 -8.63 14.25 -4.72
N ASP A 490 -8.19 15.11 -3.80
CA ASP A 490 -7.61 14.68 -2.52
C ASP A 490 -8.62 14.55 -1.36
N ALA A 491 -9.92 14.46 -1.66
CA ALA A 491 -10.97 14.13 -0.70
C ALA A 491 -11.07 12.61 -0.42
N GLY A 492 -11.49 12.26 0.80
CA GLY A 492 -11.75 10.88 1.19
C GLY A 492 -10.52 9.98 1.03
N VAL A 493 -10.69 8.82 0.38
CA VAL A 493 -9.57 7.91 0.08
C VAL A 493 -8.63 8.46 -1.00
N GLY A 494 -9.06 9.48 -1.76
CA GLY A 494 -8.24 10.20 -2.73
C GLY A 494 -6.99 10.82 -2.12
N LEU A 495 -7.06 11.26 -0.85
CA LEU A 495 -5.88 11.71 -0.11
C LEU A 495 -4.80 10.62 0.00
N ALA A 496 -5.22 9.38 0.24
CA ALA A 496 -4.32 8.23 0.34
C ALA A 496 -3.73 7.89 -1.03
N VAL A 497 -4.57 7.80 -2.06
CA VAL A 497 -4.17 7.57 -3.46
C VAL A 497 -3.12 8.59 -3.88
N MET A 498 -3.42 9.88 -3.74
CA MET A 498 -2.52 10.97 -4.13
C MET A 498 -1.24 10.98 -3.29
N ASN A 499 -1.27 10.55 -2.02
CA ASN A 499 -0.05 10.35 -1.23
C ASN A 499 0.86 9.28 -1.84
N ARG A 500 0.30 8.20 -2.39
CA ARG A 500 1.06 7.11 -3.03
C ARG A 500 1.55 7.52 -4.42
N LEU A 501 0.70 8.10 -5.25
CA LEU A 501 1.06 8.55 -6.60
C LEU A 501 2.19 9.59 -6.57
N LYS A 502 2.15 10.57 -5.66
CA LYS A 502 3.24 11.56 -5.51
C LYS A 502 4.59 10.93 -5.15
N LYS A 503 4.59 9.78 -4.47
CA LYS A 503 5.81 9.03 -4.13
C LYS A 503 6.30 8.15 -5.29
N ALA A 504 5.37 7.64 -6.11
CA ALA A 504 5.68 6.85 -7.29
C ALA A 504 6.19 7.72 -8.46
N ALA A 505 5.50 8.83 -8.71
CA ALA A 505 5.70 9.70 -9.87
C ALA A 505 7.11 10.30 -9.93
N ASN A 506 7.69 10.27 -11.13
CA ASN A 506 8.94 10.93 -11.47
C ASN A 506 8.72 12.39 -11.91
N ALA A 507 7.53 12.70 -12.42
CA ALA A 507 7.15 14.03 -12.89
C ALA A 507 5.63 14.23 -12.75
N THR A 508 5.20 15.49 -12.73
CA THR A 508 3.79 15.88 -12.79
C THR A 508 3.61 16.84 -13.97
N VAL A 509 2.59 16.59 -14.80
CA VAL A 509 2.25 17.42 -15.95
C VAL A 509 0.81 17.91 -15.80
N VAL A 510 0.59 19.21 -15.92
CA VAL A 510 -0.76 19.80 -15.87
C VAL A 510 -1.39 19.75 -17.25
N LEU A 511 -2.63 19.29 -17.34
CA LEU A 511 -3.38 19.13 -18.59
C LEU A 511 -4.62 20.02 -18.61
N ASP A 512 -4.73 20.89 -19.59
CA ASP A 512 -5.99 21.57 -19.89
C ASP A 512 -6.85 20.71 -20.83
N CYS A 513 -7.76 19.93 -20.25
CA CYS A 513 -8.66 19.06 -21.03
C CYS A 513 -9.79 19.82 -21.74
N GLN A 514 -9.86 21.16 -21.65
CA GLN A 514 -10.87 21.96 -22.34
C GLN A 514 -10.40 22.49 -23.71
N ARG A 515 -9.13 22.32 -24.09
CA ARG A 515 -8.57 22.83 -25.34
C ARG A 515 -7.76 21.80 -26.11
#